data_AF-A0AAU3D2Q7-F1
#
_entry.id   AF-A0AAU3D2Q7-F1
#
_cell.length_a   1.000
_cell.length_b   1.000
_cell.length_c   1.000
_cell.angle_alpha   90.00
_cell.angle_beta   90.00
_cell.angle_gamma   90.00
#
_symmetry.space_group_name_H-M   'P 1'
#
loop_
_entity.id
_entity.type
_entity.pdbx_description
1 polymer ?
#
loop_
_entity_poly.entity_id
_entity_poly.type
_entity_poly.pdbx_seq_one_letter_code
_entity_poly.pdbx_strand_id
1 'polypeptide(L)'
;MLIREPDDTSLVVALYEDDQVVGCTALLTNPVLGLGWTTEERQQPSLLMTMTHTHPDRRGDRIGLLMTMWVCDFAARLSEPRSWVRCHVPDRGLATHYSNEMGWQEVRARTDQQGSRVYLMQCPAAPKDGLSAFICSRVAVGKR
;
A
#
# COMPACT_ATOMS: atom_id res chain seq x y z
N MET A 1 18.18 -4.86 16.60
CA MET A 1 17.11 -4.53 15.63
C MET A 1 17.66 -4.85 14.25
N LEU A 2 17.20 -5.93 13.61
CA LEU A 2 17.69 -6.31 12.29
C LEU A 2 16.96 -5.48 11.23
N ILE A 3 17.60 -4.40 10.79
CA ILE A 3 17.23 -3.72 9.56
C ILE A 3 17.86 -4.56 8.45
N ARG A 4 17.06 -5.39 7.79
CA ARG A 4 17.50 -6.09 6.57
C ARG A 4 17.75 -5.03 5.50
N GLU A 5 18.88 -5.08 4.82
CA GLU A 5 19.15 -4.20 3.69
C GLU A 5 18.02 -4.32 2.65
N PRO A 6 17.58 -3.20 2.05
CA PRO A 6 16.55 -3.24 1.01
C PRO A 6 17.07 -4.09 -0.15
N ASP A 7 16.43 -5.24 -0.36
CA ASP A 7 16.57 -5.98 -1.61
C ASP A 7 15.90 -5.14 -2.73
N ASP A 8 16.31 -5.31 -3.99
CA ASP A 8 15.81 -4.56 -5.16
C ASP A 8 14.27 -4.67 -5.36
N THR A 9 13.62 -5.50 -4.54
CA THR A 9 12.20 -5.82 -4.55
C THR A 9 11.40 -5.09 -3.47
N SER A 10 12.03 -4.27 -2.62
CA SER A 10 11.38 -3.58 -1.50
C SER A 10 11.79 -2.11 -1.37
N LEU A 11 10.79 -1.24 -1.22
CA LEU A 11 10.98 0.20 -1.03
C LEU A 11 10.26 0.65 0.25
N VAL A 12 10.97 1.35 1.13
CA VAL A 12 10.34 2.06 2.25
C VAL A 12 10.15 3.52 1.85
N VAL A 13 8.92 4.00 1.96
CA VAL A 13 8.58 5.40 1.70
C VAL A 13 8.04 6.05 2.96
N ALA A 14 8.33 7.34 3.12
CA ALA A 14 7.83 8.16 4.20
C ALA A 14 7.22 9.44 3.64
N LEU A 15 6.11 9.87 4.24
CA LEU A 15 5.50 11.17 4.02
C LEU A 15 6.01 12.14 5.08
N TYR A 16 6.45 13.30 4.62
CA TYR A 16 6.97 14.37 5.47
C TYR A 16 6.06 15.59 5.42
N GLU A 17 5.94 16.26 6.56
CA GLU A 17 5.37 17.60 6.72
C GLU A 17 6.34 18.38 7.61
N ASP A 18 6.83 19.54 7.15
CA ASP A 18 7.82 20.35 7.87
C ASP A 18 9.01 19.55 8.45
N ASP A 19 9.60 18.70 7.59
CA ASP A 19 10.71 17.77 7.91
C ASP A 19 10.40 16.71 8.98
N GLN A 20 9.15 16.57 9.41
CA GLN A 20 8.69 15.52 10.33
C GLN A 20 8.02 14.37 9.56
N VAL A 21 8.33 13.14 9.94
CA VAL A 21 7.66 11.95 9.38
C VAL A 21 6.24 11.85 9.95
N VAL A 22 5.24 12.04 9.09
CA VAL A 22 3.82 11.92 9.46
C VAL A 22 3.20 10.58 9.07
N GLY A 23 3.88 9.80 8.21
CA GLY A 23 3.49 8.43 7.90
C GLY A 23 4.55 7.69 7.08
N CYS A 24 4.51 6.36 7.11
CA CYS A 24 5.44 5.52 6.36
C CYS A 24 4.82 4.18 5.94
N THR A 25 5.32 3.60 4.86
CA THR A 25 4.89 2.26 4.39
C THR A 25 6.02 1.57 3.64
N ALA A 26 6.02 0.25 3.68
CA ALA A 26 6.88 -0.59 2.85
C ALA A 26 6.09 -1.11 1.64
N LEU A 27 6.71 -1.01 0.47
CA LEU A 27 6.17 -1.44 -0.81
C LEU A 27 7.02 -2.59 -1.33
N LEU A 28 6.41 -3.74 -1.59
CA LEU A 28 7.06 -4.85 -2.28
C LEU A 28 6.66 -4.82 -3.76
N THR A 29 7.64 -4.65 -4.64
CA THR A 29 7.44 -4.47 -6.08
C THR A 29 7.33 -5.78 -6.84
N ASN A 30 7.81 -6.88 -6.26
CA ASN A 30 7.65 -8.24 -6.76
C ASN A 30 7.25 -9.20 -5.62
N PRO A 31 6.04 -9.06 -5.06
CA PRO A 31 5.63 -9.83 -3.90
C PRO A 31 5.31 -11.28 -4.27
N VAL A 32 5.87 -12.22 -3.52
CA VAL A 32 5.37 -13.60 -3.52
C VAL A 32 4.09 -13.64 -2.69
N LEU A 33 2.95 -13.48 -3.37
CA LEU A 33 1.64 -13.49 -2.72
C LEU A 33 1.32 -14.88 -2.18
N GLY A 34 1.25 -14.97 -0.85
CA GLY A 34 1.02 -16.23 -0.13
C GLY A 34 -0.40 -16.79 -0.24
N LEU A 35 -0.74 -17.65 0.72
CA LEU A 35 -2.04 -18.33 0.80
C LEU A 35 -3.23 -17.36 0.66
N GLY A 36 -4.34 -17.85 0.14
CA GLY A 36 -5.54 -17.04 -0.08
C GLY A 36 -5.65 -16.46 -1.49
N TRP A 37 -4.57 -15.98 -2.11
CA TRP A 37 -4.62 -15.53 -3.52
C TRP A 37 -4.71 -16.72 -4.48
N THR A 38 -5.54 -16.61 -5.51
CA THR A 38 -5.64 -17.65 -6.57
C THR A 38 -4.40 -17.60 -7.47
N THR A 39 -4.19 -18.63 -8.29
CA THR A 39 -3.09 -18.66 -9.26
C THR A 39 -3.17 -17.48 -10.22
N GLU A 40 -4.36 -17.18 -10.73
CA GLU A 40 -4.63 -16.07 -11.65
C GLU A 40 -4.31 -14.74 -10.99
N GLU A 41 -4.76 -14.54 -9.75
CA GLU A 41 -4.49 -13.30 -9.02
C GLU A 41 -3.00 -13.10 -8.74
N ARG A 42 -2.27 -14.17 -8.40
CA ARG A 42 -0.81 -14.10 -8.18
C ARG A 42 -0.04 -13.70 -9.43
N GLN A 43 -0.58 -14.00 -10.62
CA GLN A 43 0.03 -13.62 -11.90
C GLN A 43 -0.28 -12.17 -12.29
N GLN A 44 -1.26 -11.52 -11.65
CA GLN A 44 -1.58 -10.13 -11.95
C GLN A 44 -0.48 -9.20 -11.44
N PRO A 45 0.03 -8.27 -12.29
CA PRO A 45 1.01 -7.27 -11.87
C PRO A 45 0.48 -6.48 -10.68
N SER A 46 1.17 -6.63 -9.54
CA SER A 46 0.70 -6.02 -8.30
C SER A 46 1.85 -5.52 -7.43
N LEU A 47 1.55 -4.51 -6.64
CA LEU A 47 2.41 -4.01 -5.58
C LEU A 47 1.78 -4.41 -4.24
N LEU A 48 2.58 -4.91 -3.29
CA LEU A 48 2.10 -5.17 -1.94
C LEU A 48 2.47 -3.99 -1.03
N MET A 49 1.47 -3.32 -0.48
CA MET A 49 1.63 -2.31 0.56
C MET A 49 1.56 -3.01 1.94
N THR A 50 2.58 -2.82 2.76
CA THR A 50 2.71 -3.44 4.08
C THR A 50 3.38 -2.50 5.08
N MET A 51 3.28 -2.82 6.36
CA MET A 51 3.88 -2.02 7.44
C MET A 51 3.53 -0.53 7.34
N THR A 52 2.26 -0.24 7.05
CA THR A 52 1.75 1.11 6.88
C THR A 52 1.39 1.71 8.24
N HIS A 53 2.01 2.83 8.56
CA HIS A 53 1.82 3.53 9.82
C HIS A 53 1.62 5.03 9.59
N THR A 54 0.78 5.64 10.41
CA THR A 54 0.58 7.09 10.46
C THR A 54 0.94 7.59 11.85
N HIS A 55 1.43 8.83 11.94
CA HIS A 55 1.77 9.43 13.23
C HIS A 55 0.53 9.50 14.14
N PRO A 56 0.60 9.05 15.41
CA PRO A 56 -0.58 8.93 16.27
C PRO A 56 -1.26 10.26 16.57
N ASP A 57 -0.49 11.36 16.62
CA ASP A 57 -1.04 12.70 16.87
C ASP A 57 -1.70 13.33 15.63
N ARG A 58 -1.58 12.67 14.46
CA ARG A 58 -2.10 13.11 13.15
C ARG A 58 -3.30 12.27 12.68
N ARG A 59 -3.98 11.57 13.59
CA ARG A 59 -5.11 10.66 13.26
C ARG A 59 -6.25 11.35 12.51
N GLY A 60 -6.47 12.64 12.73
CA GLY A 60 -7.53 13.42 12.07
C GLY A 60 -7.20 13.83 10.62
N ASP A 61 -5.92 13.81 10.24
CA ASP A 61 -5.43 14.48 9.03
C ASP A 61 -5.51 13.59 7.78
N ARG A 62 -6.15 12.42 7.92
CA ARG A 62 -6.36 11.45 6.82
C ARG A 62 -5.07 11.04 6.11
N ILE A 63 -3.95 11.01 6.83
CA ILE A 63 -2.63 10.64 6.29
C ILE A 63 -2.67 9.28 5.57
N GLY A 64 -3.36 8.29 6.14
CA GLY A 64 -3.49 6.97 5.53
C GLY A 64 -4.20 6.98 4.18
N LEU A 65 -5.18 7.87 3.99
CA LEU A 65 -5.85 8.08 2.70
C LEU A 65 -4.90 8.69 1.67
N LEU A 66 -4.18 9.76 2.05
CA LEU A 66 -3.20 10.41 1.18
C LEU A 66 -2.12 9.43 0.72
N MET A 67 -1.54 8.68 1.65
CA MET A 67 -0.53 7.66 1.33
C MET A 67 -1.08 6.58 0.42
N THR A 68 -2.29 6.09 0.68
CA THR A 68 -2.96 5.09 -0.16
C THR A 68 -3.19 5.58 -1.59
N MET A 69 -3.71 6.80 -1.75
CA MET A 69 -3.89 7.41 -3.08
C MET A 69 -2.55 7.55 -3.80
N TRP A 70 -1.52 7.98 -3.09
CA TRP A 70 -0.17 8.09 -3.63
C TRP A 70 0.40 6.74 -4.06
N VAL A 71 0.22 5.67 -3.28
CA VAL A 71 0.71 4.33 -3.66
C VAL A 71 0.01 3.83 -4.91
N CYS A 72 -1.31 4.02 -5.04
CA CYS A 72 -2.05 3.61 -6.25
C CYS A 72 -1.61 4.40 -7.48
N ASP A 73 -1.38 5.70 -7.35
CA ASP A 73 -0.85 6.55 -8.42
C ASP A 73 0.59 6.17 -8.79
N PHE A 74 1.46 5.98 -7.80
CA PHE A 74 2.84 5.56 -7.97
C PHE A 74 2.93 4.23 -8.70
N ALA A 75 2.13 3.23 -8.29
CA ALA A 75 2.08 1.91 -8.90
C ALA A 75 1.66 1.97 -10.37
N ALA A 76 0.77 2.89 -10.74
CA ALA A 76 0.35 3.10 -12.13
C ALA A 76 1.40 3.82 -12.98
N ARG A 77 2.30 4.58 -12.36
CA ARG A 77 3.33 5.36 -13.06
C ARG A 77 4.65 4.63 -13.25
N LEU A 78 4.91 3.53 -12.53
CA LEU A 78 6.12 2.69 -12.69
C LEU A 78 6.43 2.41 -14.17
N SER A 79 7.73 2.23 -14.49
CA SER A 79 8.17 1.83 -15.83
C SER A 79 7.47 0.56 -16.31
N GLU A 80 7.21 -0.36 -15.37
CA GLU A 80 6.26 -1.46 -15.50
C GLU A 80 5.04 -1.20 -14.60
N PRO A 81 3.96 -0.60 -15.13
CA PRO A 81 2.77 -0.30 -14.34
C PRO A 81 2.18 -1.55 -13.69
N ARG A 82 1.73 -1.41 -12.46
CA ARG A 82 0.95 -2.47 -11.79
C ARG A 82 -0.53 -2.26 -12.08
N SER A 83 -1.30 -3.34 -12.02
CA SER A 83 -2.77 -3.29 -12.13
C SER A 83 -3.42 -3.13 -10.76
N TRP A 84 -2.78 -3.65 -9.71
CA TRP A 84 -3.33 -3.68 -8.36
C TRP A 84 -2.31 -3.24 -7.32
N VAL A 85 -2.77 -2.48 -6.33
CA VAL A 85 -2.14 -2.38 -5.03
C VAL A 85 -2.88 -3.33 -4.09
N ARG A 86 -2.15 -4.15 -3.36
CA ARG A 86 -2.72 -5.14 -2.43
C ARG A 86 -2.20 -4.91 -1.03
N CYS A 87 -3.01 -5.23 -0.03
CA CYS A 87 -2.57 -5.25 1.36
C CYS A 87 -3.33 -6.30 2.16
N HIS A 88 -2.79 -6.65 3.33
CA HIS A 88 -3.40 -7.58 4.27
C HIS A 88 -3.74 -6.78 5.52
N VAL A 89 -5.00 -6.81 5.94
CA VAL A 89 -5.48 -6.02 7.07
C VAL A 89 -5.95 -6.97 8.17
N PRO A 90 -5.36 -6.96 9.37
CA PRO A 90 -5.77 -7.85 10.46
C PRO A 90 -7.00 -7.34 11.22
N ASP A 91 -7.37 -6.06 11.07
CA ASP A 91 -8.50 -5.44 11.75
C ASP A 91 -9.71 -5.22 10.83
N ARG A 92 -10.90 -5.64 11.27
CA ARG A 92 -12.14 -5.50 10.49
C ARG A 92 -12.57 -4.04 10.33
N GLY A 93 -12.37 -3.23 11.36
CA GLY A 93 -12.71 -1.81 11.32
C GLY A 93 -11.91 -1.09 10.25
N LEU A 94 -10.60 -1.34 10.21
CA LEU A 94 -9.68 -0.81 9.21
C LEU A 94 -10.00 -1.31 7.80
N ALA A 95 -10.31 -2.60 7.62
CA ALA A 95 -10.73 -3.13 6.31
C ALA A 95 -12.01 -2.45 5.81
N THR A 96 -12.98 -2.23 6.70
CA THR A 96 -14.22 -1.51 6.41
C THR A 96 -13.96 -0.05 6.04
N HIS A 97 -13.05 0.61 6.77
CA HIS A 97 -12.63 1.98 6.49
C HIS A 97 -11.98 2.10 5.11
N TYR A 98 -11.08 1.17 4.75
CA TYR A 98 -10.46 1.12 3.43
C TYR A 98 -11.49 0.97 2.31
N SER A 99 -12.51 0.13 2.52
CA SER A 99 -13.57 -0.04 1.52
C SER A 99 -14.46 1.18 1.36
N ASN A 100 -14.94 1.76 2.46
CA ASN A 100 -15.91 2.85 2.42
C ASN A 100 -15.28 4.18 1.97
N GLU A 101 -14.06 4.47 2.42
CA GLU A 101 -13.45 5.79 2.30
C GLU A 101 -12.32 5.87 1.26
N MET A 102 -11.71 4.72 0.91
CA MET A 102 -10.47 4.71 0.12
C MET A 102 -10.59 3.91 -1.19
N GLY A 103 -11.78 3.38 -1.50
CA GLY A 103 -12.04 2.65 -2.74
C GLY A 103 -11.36 1.28 -2.82
N TRP A 104 -11.05 0.67 -1.67
CA TRP A 104 -10.50 -0.69 -1.63
C TRP A 104 -11.59 -1.75 -1.67
N GLN A 105 -11.26 -2.88 -2.27
CA GLN A 105 -12.11 -4.04 -2.35
C GLN A 105 -11.56 -5.11 -1.42
N GLU A 106 -12.42 -5.63 -0.54
CA GLU A 106 -12.14 -6.89 0.14
C GLU A 106 -12.26 -8.02 -0.88
N VAL A 107 -11.18 -8.75 -1.10
CA VAL A 107 -11.16 -9.92 -2.00
C VAL A 107 -11.58 -11.17 -1.23
N ARG A 108 -11.06 -11.32 0.00
CA ARG A 108 -11.38 -12.43 0.90
C ARG A 108 -10.94 -12.17 2.33
N ALA A 109 -11.63 -12.79 3.28
CA ALA A 109 -11.17 -12.97 4.65
C ALA A 109 -10.60 -14.38 4.83
N ARG A 110 -9.49 -14.51 5.55
CA ARG A 110 -8.89 -15.80 5.91
C ARG A 110 -8.44 -15.82 7.36
N THR A 111 -8.03 -16.98 7.82
CA THR A 111 -7.33 -17.14 9.09
C THR A 111 -5.85 -17.33 8.80
N ASP A 112 -4.99 -16.62 9.53
CA ASP A 112 -3.54 -16.81 9.44
C ASP A 112 -3.08 -18.05 10.23
N GLN A 113 -1.78 -18.30 10.24
CA GLN A 113 -1.19 -19.46 10.93
C GLN A 113 -1.38 -19.41 12.46
N GLN A 114 -1.68 -18.25 13.03
CA GLN A 114 -1.88 -18.03 14.45
C GLN A 114 -3.37 -18.07 14.84
N GLY A 115 -4.27 -18.34 13.89
CA GLY A 115 -5.71 -18.35 14.15
C GLY A 115 -6.38 -16.98 14.05
N SER A 116 -5.64 -15.93 13.69
CA SER A 116 -6.17 -14.56 13.59
C SER A 116 -6.80 -14.30 12.23
N ARG A 117 -7.87 -13.51 12.19
CA ARG A 117 -8.53 -13.13 10.94
C ARG A 117 -7.68 -12.09 10.20
N VAL A 118 -7.52 -12.28 8.89
CA VAL A 118 -6.85 -11.34 7.99
C VAL A 118 -7.71 -11.13 6.76
N TYR A 119 -7.94 -9.86 6.42
CA TYR A 119 -8.67 -9.41 5.25
C TYR A 119 -7.68 -9.08 4.13
N LEU A 120 -7.80 -9.78 3.00
CA LEU A 120 -7.01 -9.49 1.80
C LEU A 120 -7.74 -8.42 0.99
N MET A 121 -7.10 -7.27 0.85
CA MET A 121 -7.66 -6.10 0.21
C MET A 121 -6.90 -5.77 -1.06
N GLN A 122 -7.59 -5.20 -2.05
CA GLN A 122 -6.96 -4.65 -3.25
C GLN A 122 -7.56 -3.31 -3.66
N CYS A 123 -6.78 -2.47 -4.33
CA CYS A 123 -7.22 -1.23 -4.94
C CYS A 123 -6.63 -1.15 -6.36
N PRO A 124 -7.39 -0.71 -7.38
CA PRO A 124 -6.85 -0.49 -8.70
C PRO A 124 -5.68 0.50 -8.65
N ALA A 125 -4.56 0.12 -9.25
CA ALA A 125 -3.50 1.08 -9.55
C ALA A 125 -3.97 1.94 -10.72
N ALA A 126 -4.14 3.23 -10.45
CA ALA A 126 -4.62 4.19 -11.44
C ALA A 126 -4.01 5.57 -11.13
N PRO A 127 -3.69 6.37 -12.16
CA PRO A 127 -3.31 7.76 -11.97
C PRO A 127 -4.34 8.51 -11.15
N LYS A 128 -3.88 9.41 -10.27
CA LYS A 128 -4.74 10.25 -9.43
C LYS A 128 -4.57 11.70 -9.83
N ASP A 129 -5.44 12.16 -10.73
CA ASP A 129 -5.42 13.55 -11.21
C ASP A 129 -5.56 14.54 -10.05
N GLY A 130 -4.74 15.58 -10.05
CA GLY A 130 -4.73 16.61 -9.00
C GLY A 130 -4.09 16.18 -7.67
N LEU A 131 -3.68 14.92 -7.51
CA LEU A 131 -3.06 14.45 -6.26
C LEU A 131 -1.79 15.23 -5.89
N SER A 132 -1.03 15.70 -6.89
CA SER A 132 0.17 16.51 -6.69
C SER A 132 -0.08 17.85 -5.99
N ALA A 133 -1.33 18.33 -5.92
CA ALA A 133 -1.69 19.51 -5.15
C ALA A 133 -1.70 19.23 -3.63
N PHE A 134 -1.80 17.96 -3.22
CA PHE A 134 -1.89 17.54 -1.82
C PHE A 134 -0.62 16.82 -1.34
N ILE A 135 0.04 16.07 -2.22
CA ILE A 135 1.22 15.28 -1.90
C ILE A 135 2.20 15.27 -3.07
N CYS A 136 3.44 15.67 -2.82
CA CYS A 136 4.52 15.62 -3.79
C CYS A 136 5.48 14.47 -3.45
N SER A 137 6.04 13.86 -4.49
CA SER A 137 7.00 12.76 -4.33
C SER A 137 8.32 13.10 -4.97
N ARG A 138 9.41 12.78 -4.25
CA ARG A 138 10.78 12.75 -4.78
C ARG A 138 11.22 11.33 -5.13
N VAL A 139 10.36 10.33 -4.91
CA VAL A 139 10.64 8.94 -5.25
C VAL A 139 10.67 8.82 -6.78
N ALA A 140 11.81 8.39 -7.31
CA ALA A 140 11.98 8.21 -8.73
C ALA A 140 11.07 7.09 -9.24
N VAL A 141 10.37 7.37 -10.33
CA VAL A 141 9.75 6.36 -11.17
C VAL A 141 10.86 5.89 -12.12
N GLY A 142 11.22 4.60 -12.11
CA GLY A 142 12.36 4.06 -12.86
C GLY A 142 12.44 4.61 -14.29
N LYS A 143 13.65 4.97 -14.75
CA LYS A 143 13.87 5.50 -16.12
C LYS A 143 13.42 4.47 -17.15
N ARG A 144 12.72 4.94 -18.19
CA ARG A 144 12.37 4.14 -19.38
C ARG A 144 13.62 3.79 -20.19
#